data_AF-A0A7X7BNP0-F1
#
_entry.id   AF-A0A7X7BNP0-F1
#
_cell.length_a   1.000
_cell.length_b   1.000
_cell.length_c   1.000
_cell.angle_alpha   90.00
_cell.angle_beta   90.00
_cell.angle_gamma   90.00
#
_symmetry.space_group_name_H-M   'P 1'
#
loop_
_entity.id
_entity.type
_entity.pdbx_description
1 polymer ?
#
loop_
_entity_poly.entity_id
_entity_poly.type
_entity_poly.pdbx_seq_one_letter_code
_entity_poly.pdbx_strand_id
1 'polypeptide(L)' 'MKKIVPEYKKENKGHYSPEILSNGMLYISGQLSRDPDTGNVASGGAREHTALALANMQSRRYQDEFCLR' A
#
# COMPACT_ATOMS: atom_id res chain seq x y z
N MET A 1 11.77 14.39 6.31
CA MET A 1 11.26 13.04 5.99
C MET A 1 10.13 12.69 6.95
N LYS A 2 8.96 12.31 6.45
CA LYS A 2 7.77 11.98 7.27
C LYS A 2 7.29 10.56 6.92
N LYS A 3 7.15 9.70 7.94
CA LYS A 3 6.56 8.36 7.77
C LYS A 3 5.04 8.50 7.68
N ILE A 4 4.44 7.83 6.71
CA ILE A 4 2.99 7.74 6.56
C ILE A 4 2.62 6.26 6.70
N VAL A 5 1.70 5.98 7.63
CA VAL A 5 1.22 4.62 7.91
C VAL A 5 -0.29 4.64 7.75
N PRO A 6 -0.83 3.89 6.78
CA PRO A 6 -2.26 3.70 6.65
C PRO A 6 -2.82 2.96 7.86
N GLU A 7 -4.10 3.18 8.12
CA GLU A 7 -4.82 2.43 9.14
C GLU A 7 -5.08 1.01 8.63
N TYR A 8 -4.51 0.01 9.30
CA TYR A 8 -4.71 -1.40 9.00
C TYR A 8 -5.34 -2.08 10.21
N LYS A 9 -6.19 -3.08 9.98
CA LYS A 9 -6.74 -3.92 11.07
C LYS A 9 -5.69 -4.83 11.68
N LYS A 10 -4.63 -5.16 10.94
CA LYS A 10 -3.50 -5.97 11.42
C LYS A 10 -2.25 -5.14 11.54
N GLU A 11 -1.52 -5.37 12.62
CA GLU A 11 -0.21 -4.78 12.83
C GLU A 11 0.81 -5.34 11.84
N ASN A 12 1.57 -4.44 11.21
CA ASN A 12 2.67 -4.81 10.36
C ASN A 12 3.95 -4.96 11.21
N LYS A 13 4.43 -6.19 11.35
CA LYS A 13 5.64 -6.51 12.15
C LYS A 13 6.96 -6.26 11.41
N GLY A 14 6.92 -5.82 10.16
CA GLY A 14 8.13 -5.60 9.36
C GLY A 14 8.88 -4.32 9.73
N HIS A 15 10.20 -4.35 9.65
CA HIS A 15 11.07 -3.18 9.83
C HIS A 15 11.10 -2.27 8.57
N TYR A 16 9.94 -1.89 8.06
CA TYR A 16 9.82 -0.97 6.93
C TYR A 16 8.72 0.06 7.15
N SER A 17 8.72 1.09 6.31
CA SER A 17 7.66 2.09 6.25
C SER A 17 6.84 1.89 4.99
N PRO A 18 5.52 1.73 5.08
CA PRO A 18 4.67 1.62 3.90
C PRO A 18 4.90 2.79 2.94
N GLU A 19 5.03 4.00 3.49
CA GLU A 19 5.25 5.23 2.76
C GLU A 19 6.18 6.20 3.50
N ILE A 20 6.95 6.96 2.71
CA ILE A 20 7.79 8.06 3.18
C ILE A 20 7.55 9.28 2.28
N LEU A 21 7.18 10.42 2.87
CA LEU A 21 7.18 11.71 2.19
C LEU A 21 8.48 12.46 2.47
N SER A 22 9.21 12.81 1.43
CA SER A 22 10.45 13.59 1.55
C SER A 22 10.57 14.57 0.38
N ASN A 23 10.81 15.84 0.68
CA ASN A 23 11.05 16.89 -0.32
C ASN A 23 9.98 16.95 -1.43
N GLY A 24 8.70 16.80 -1.08
CA GLY A 24 7.59 16.81 -2.04
C GLY A 24 7.44 15.53 -2.87
N MET A 25 8.26 14.50 -2.63
CA MET A 25 8.17 13.21 -3.29
C MET A 25 7.66 12.13 -2.33
N LEU A 26 6.65 11.38 -2.77
CA LEU A 26 6.09 10.25 -2.04
C LEU A 26 6.75 8.95 -2.51
N TYR A 27 7.44 8.27 -1.60
CA TYR A 27 8.04 6.97 -1.82
C TYR A 27 7.12 5.90 -1.24
N ILE A 28 6.69 4.97 -2.09
CA ILE A 28 5.73 3.93 -1.76
C ILE A 28 6.43 2.59 -1.84
N SER A 29 6.34 1.79 -0.78
CA SER A 29 6.87 0.43 -0.79
C SER A 29 6.15 -0.43 -1.84
N GLY A 30 6.81 -1.46 -2.36
CA GLY A 30 6.17 -2.43 -3.25
C GLY A 30 4.95 -3.07 -2.57
N GLN A 31 3.78 -2.96 -3.19
CA GLN A 31 2.57 -3.56 -2.65
C GLN A 31 2.43 -5.00 -3.15
N LEU A 32 2.19 -5.90 -2.20
CA LEU A 32 1.91 -7.31 -2.50
C LEU A 32 0.44 -7.47 -2.88
N SER A 33 0.15 -8.54 -3.60
CA SER A 33 -1.19 -9.05 -3.86
C SER A 33 -1.76 -9.76 -2.62
N ARG A 34 -1.74 -9.07 -1.47
CA ARG A 34 -2.18 -9.58 -0.18
C ARG A 34 -3.01 -8.50 0.51
N ASP A 35 -4.20 -8.86 0.93
CA ASP A 35 -5.07 -7.97 1.68
C ASP A 35 -4.40 -7.62 3.03
N PRO A 36 -4.23 -6.33 3.36
CA PRO A 36 -3.51 -5.91 4.56
C PRO A 36 -4.29 -6.14 5.87
N ASP A 37 -5.62 -6.27 5.80
CA ASP A 37 -6.49 -6.47 6.95
C ASP A 37 -6.70 -7.96 7.26
N THR A 38 -6.94 -8.76 6.23
CA THR A 38 -7.19 -10.20 6.38
C THR A 38 -5.90 -11.00 6.29
N GLY A 39 -4.90 -10.51 5.55
CA GLY A 39 -3.67 -11.22 5.26
C GLY A 39 -3.82 -12.29 4.17
N ASN A 40 -4.98 -12.38 3.52
CA ASN A 40 -5.25 -13.33 2.44
C ASN A 40 -4.59 -12.87 1.13
N VAL A 41 -4.17 -13.82 0.32
CA VAL A 41 -3.66 -13.57 -1.03
C VAL A 41 -4.79 -13.67 -2.05
N ALA A 42 -4.64 -13.00 -3.19
CA ALA A 42 -5.55 -13.19 -4.32
C ALA A 42 -5.63 -14.68 -4.70
N SER A 43 -6.84 -15.15 -5.07
CA SER A 43 -7.10 -16.57 -5.37
C SER A 43 -6.97 -16.91 -6.87
N GLY A 44 -6.80 -15.91 -7.73
CA GLY A 44 -6.71 -16.06 -9.18
C GLY A 44 -5.27 -16.16 -9.70
N GLY A 45 -5.10 -15.75 -10.95
CA GLY A 45 -3.80 -15.70 -11.61
C GLY A 45 -3.19 -14.30 -11.56
N ALA A 46 -2.24 -14.04 -12.47
CA ALA A 46 -1.53 -12.76 -12.52
C ALA A 46 -2.47 -11.55 -12.54
N ARG A 47 -3.62 -11.64 -13.21
CA ARG A 47 -4.61 -10.56 -13.29
C ARG A 47 -5.15 -10.16 -11.91
N GLU A 48 -5.63 -11.11 -11.13
CA GLU A 48 -6.21 -10.85 -9.81
C GLU A 48 -5.14 -10.40 -8.82
N HIS A 49 -3.93 -10.96 -8.95
CA HIS A 49 -2.78 -10.53 -8.16
C HIS A 49 -2.39 -9.07 -8.45
N THR A 50 -2.29 -8.69 -9.73
CA THR A 50 -1.99 -7.32 -10.14
C THR A 50 -3.10 -6.36 -9.71
N ALA A 51 -4.36 -6.74 -9.88
CA ALA A 51 -5.49 -5.92 -9.45
C ALA A 51 -5.45 -5.65 -7.94
N LEU A 52 -5.20 -6.67 -7.11
CA LEU A 52 -5.11 -6.51 -5.67
C LEU A 52 -3.89 -5.67 -5.25
N ALA A 53 -2.73 -5.89 -5.89
CA ALA A 53 -1.53 -5.10 -5.61
C ALA A 53 -1.73 -3.60 -5.93
N LEU A 54 -2.38 -3.30 -7.06
CA LEU A 54 -2.71 -1.92 -7.45
C LEU A 54 -3.77 -1.31 -6.53
N ALA A 55 -4.81 -2.07 -6.15
CA ALA A 55 -5.83 -1.60 -5.21
C ALA A 55 -5.22 -1.25 -3.83
N ASN A 56 -4.25 -2.04 -3.37
CA ASN A 56 -3.49 -1.76 -2.14
C ASN A 56 -2.64 -0.48 -2.23
N MET A 57 -2.21 -0.10 -3.44
CA MET A 57 -1.60 1.22 -3.66
C MET A 57 -2.69 2.29 -3.58
N GLN A 58 -3.78 2.16 -4.33
CA GLN A 58 -4.80 3.22 -4.44
C GLN A 58 -5.55 3.52 -3.13
N SER A 59 -5.79 2.53 -2.26
CA SER A 59 -6.55 2.73 -1.01
C SER A 59 -5.88 3.66 0.01
N ARG A 60 -4.71 4.20 -0.31
CA ARG A 60 -3.87 5.01 0.55
C ARG A 60 -4.31 6.47 0.43
N ARG A 61 -4.92 6.99 1.51
CA ARG A 61 -5.47 8.36 1.64
C ARG A 61 -4.55 9.49 1.15
N TYR A 62 -3.23 9.34 1.28
CA TYR A 62 -2.27 10.34 0.79
C TYR A 62 -1.98 10.21 -0.72
N GLN A 63 -2.19 9.05 -1.32
CA GLN A 63 -1.95 8.81 -2.74
C GLN A 63 -3.05 9.45 -3.61
N ASP A 64 -4.30 9.46 -3.12
CA ASP A 64 -5.42 10.19 -3.73
C ASP A 64 -5.17 11.71 -3.75
N GLU A 65 -4.53 12.24 -2.70
CA GLU A 65 -4.24 13.66 -2.59
C GLU A 65 -3.10 14.11 -3.53
N PHE A 66 -2.12 13.24 -3.79
CA PHE A 66 -0.88 13.59 -4.49
C PHE A 66 -0.73 13.04 -5.93
N CYS A 67 -1.48 12.02 -6.35
CA CYS A 67 -1.11 11.28 -7.57
C CYS A 67 -2.26 10.89 -8.53
N LEU A 68 -3.49 10.65 -8.05
CA LEU A 68 -4.54 9.99 -8.86
C LEU A 68 -5.79 10.85 -9.11
N ARG A 69 -5.63 12.17 -9.27
CA ARG A 69 -6.72 13.02 -9.77
C ARG A 69 -6.92 12.90 -11.28
#